data_AF-Q1Q422-F1
#
_entry.id   AF-Q1Q422-F1
#
_cell.length_a   1.000
_cell.length_b   1.000
_cell.length_c   1.000
_cell.angle_alpha   90.00
_cell.angle_beta   90.00
_cell.angle_gamma   90.00
#
_symmetry.space_group_name_H-M   'P 1'
#
loop_
_entity.id
_entity.type
_entity.pdbx_description
1 polymer ?
#
loop_
_entity_poly.entity_id
_entity_poly.type
_entity_poly.pdbx_seq_one_letter_code
_entity_poly.pdbx_strand_id
1 'polypeptide(L)' 'MTSREDLKDSEEKIEQFLIHLAVKSGVAPSTQNQAMNALVFLYKKVLKVSLKEEINAIRAQKKMNIPVVKPMESNLIY' A
#
# COMPACT_ATOMS: atom_id res chain seq x y z
N MET A 1 -20.66 -4.88 8.43
CA MET A 1 -19.71 -5.34 9.46
C MET A 1 -20.42 -5.19 10.77
N THR A 2 -20.99 -6.27 11.28
CA THR A 2 -22.01 -6.19 12.35
C THR A 2 -21.62 -7.00 13.58
N SER A 3 -20.50 -7.73 13.57
CA SER A 3 -19.98 -8.43 14.76
C SER A 3 -18.45 -8.39 14.86
N ARG A 4 -17.94 -8.44 16.10
CA ARG A 4 -16.49 -8.52 16.38
C ARG A 4 -15.86 -9.81 15.83
N GLU A 5 -16.65 -10.84 15.54
CA GLU A 5 -16.21 -12.04 14.84
C GLU A 5 -15.68 -11.76 13.42
N ASP A 6 -16.14 -10.70 12.75
CA ASP A 6 -15.66 -10.30 11.43
C ASP A 6 -14.17 -9.89 11.46
N LEU A 7 -13.61 -9.62 12.64
CA LEU A 7 -12.21 -9.24 12.86
C LEU A 7 -11.31 -10.44 13.20
N LYS A 8 -11.84 -11.66 13.23
CA LYS A 8 -10.98 -12.85 13.21
C LYS A 8 -10.12 -12.85 11.94
N ASP A 9 -8.88 -13.28 12.11
CA ASP A 9 -7.88 -13.45 11.05
C ASP A 9 -7.63 -12.14 10.28
N SER A 10 -7.56 -11.03 11.04
CA SER A 10 -7.35 -9.68 10.51
C SER A 10 -6.06 -9.58 9.68
N GLU A 11 -4.99 -10.22 10.15
CA GLU A 11 -3.69 -10.26 9.49
C GLU A 11 -3.78 -10.93 8.12
N GLU A 12 -4.44 -12.10 8.03
CA GLU A 12 -4.62 -12.82 6.77
C GLU A 12 -5.41 -11.98 5.76
N LYS A 13 -6.45 -11.28 6.22
CA LYS A 13 -7.23 -10.36 5.36
C LYS A 13 -6.39 -9.20 4.84
N ILE A 14 -5.53 -8.63 5.70
CA ILE A 14 -4.59 -7.58 5.29
C ILE A 14 -3.62 -8.12 4.24
N GLU A 15 -3.02 -9.29 4.48
CA GLU A 15 -2.08 -9.94 3.56
C GLU A 15 -2.70 -10.22 2.20
N GLN A 16 -3.88 -10.85 2.18
CA GLN A 16 -4.62 -11.14 0.94
C GLN A 16 -4.93 -9.87 0.15
N PHE A 17 -5.34 -8.80 0.83
CA PHE A 17 -5.59 -7.52 0.18
C PHE A 17 -4.31 -6.90 -0.39
N LEU A 18 -3.19 -6.92 0.35
CA LEU A 18 -1.92 -6.38 -0.12
C LEU A 18 -1.34 -7.21 -1.28
N ILE A 19 -1.52 -8.53 -1.28
CA ILE A 19 -1.16 -9.41 -2.39
C ILE A 19 -2.02 -9.08 -3.62
N HIS A 20 -3.32 -8.88 -3.44
CA HIS A 20 -4.21 -8.46 -4.52
C HIS A 20 -3.74 -7.15 -5.17
N LEU A 21 -3.36 -6.16 -4.36
CA LEU A 21 -2.83 -4.90 -4.86
C LEU A 21 -1.53 -5.10 -5.67
N ALA A 22 -0.61 -5.92 -5.17
CA ALA A 22 0.66 -6.17 -5.83
C ALA A 22 0.51 -6.99 -7.14
N VAL A 23 -0.28 -8.05 -7.12
CA VAL A 23 -0.35 -9.04 -8.20
C VAL A 23 -1.44 -8.73 -9.21
N LYS A 24 -2.67 -8.43 -8.76
CA LYS A 24 -3.81 -8.21 -9.66
C LYS A 24 -3.93 -6.77 -10.12
N SER A 25 -3.68 -5.81 -9.22
CA SER A 25 -3.83 -4.38 -9.54
C SER A 25 -2.53 -3.75 -10.07
N GLY A 26 -1.38 -4.41 -9.90
CA GLY A 26 -0.09 -3.94 -10.41
C GLY A 26 0.32 -2.55 -9.88
N VAL A 27 -0.08 -2.21 -8.65
CA VAL A 27 0.14 -0.86 -8.09
C VAL A 27 1.63 -0.57 -7.86
N ALA A 28 1.99 0.70 -7.77
CA ALA A 28 3.34 1.09 -7.38
C ALA A 28 3.67 0.62 -5.93
N PRO A 29 4.94 0.30 -5.62
CA PRO A 29 5.35 -0.07 -4.27
C PRO A 29 4.99 0.97 -3.20
N SER A 30 5.06 2.26 -3.54
CA SER A 30 4.66 3.35 -2.64
C SER A 30 3.17 3.32 -2.33
N THR A 31 2.32 3.00 -3.32
CA THR A 31 0.87 2.85 -3.14
C THR A 31 0.55 1.66 -2.25
N GLN A 32 1.20 0.51 -2.45
CA GLN A 32 1.02 -0.64 -1.58
C GLN A 32 1.47 -0.35 -0.14
N ASN A 33 2.60 0.34 0.05
CA ASN A 33 3.09 0.72 1.38
C ASN A 33 2.12 1.70 2.08
N GLN A 34 1.54 2.65 1.35
CA GLN A 34 0.52 3.55 1.91
C GLN A 34 -0.72 2.76 2.35
N ALA A 35 -1.20 1.81 1.54
CA ALA A 35 -2.31 0.95 1.91
C ALA A 35 -2.00 0.11 3.16
N MET A 36 -0.80 -0.47 3.25
CA MET A 36 -0.38 -1.25 4.43
C MET A 36 -0.38 -0.39 5.70
N ASN A 37 0.22 0.81 5.65
CA ASN A 37 0.24 1.72 6.79
C ASN A 37 -1.17 2.17 7.21
N ALA A 38 -2.04 2.45 6.23
CA ALA A 38 -3.42 2.83 6.49
C ALA A 38 -4.20 1.69 7.19
N LEU A 39 -4.02 0.45 6.74
CA LEU A 39 -4.65 -0.73 7.35
C LEU A 39 -4.12 -0.97 8.76
N VAL A 40 -2.80 -0.95 8.97
CA VAL A 40 -2.21 -1.10 10.30
C VAL A 40 -2.71 -0.01 11.25
N PHE A 41 -2.81 1.24 10.78
CA PHE A 41 -3.37 2.34 11.56
C PHE A 41 -4.85 2.10 11.91
N LEU A 42 -5.67 1.70 10.94
CA LEU A 42 -7.08 1.40 11.15
C LEU A 42 -7.27 0.33 12.24
N TYR A 43 -6.56 -0.80 12.15
CA TYR A 43 -6.67 -1.88 13.13
C TYR A 43 -6.16 -1.46 14.51
N LYS A 44 -4.96 -0.88 14.60
CA LYS A 44 -4.34 -0.56 15.89
C LYS A 44 -4.94 0.66 16.57
N LYS A 45 -5.24 1.73 15.83
CA LYS A 45 -5.59 3.03 16.40
C LYS A 45 -7.09 3.30 16.42
N VAL A 46 -7.82 2.87 15.40
CA VAL A 46 -9.26 3.09 15.29
C VAL A 46 -10.03 1.93 15.93
N LEU A 47 -9.79 0.70 15.47
CA LEU A 47 -10.51 -0.48 15.93
C LEU A 47 -9.98 -1.05 17.26
N LYS A 48 -8.80 -0.60 17.72
CA LYS A 48 -8.13 -1.05 18.94
C LYS A 48 -7.92 -2.58 18.97
N VAL A 49 -7.67 -3.18 17.81
CA VAL A 49 -7.36 -4.60 17.64
C VAL A 49 -5.84 -4.78 17.65
N SER A 50 -5.36 -5.74 18.45
CA SER A 50 -3.96 -6.14 18.40
C SER A 50 -3.72 -6.99 17.16
N LEU A 51 -2.82 -6.55 16.30
CA LEU A 51 -2.28 -7.37 15.22
C LEU A 51 -1.02 -8.06 15.73
N LYS A 52 -0.83 -9.34 15.39
CA LYS A 52 0.47 -10.01 15.46
C LYS A 52 1.45 -9.18 14.62
N GLU A 53 2.67 -9.01 15.11
CA GLU A 53 3.57 -7.98 14.60
C GLU A 53 3.96 -8.16 13.12
N GLU A 54 3.85 -9.38 12.60
CA GLU A 54 4.28 -9.73 11.26
C GLU A 54 3.11 -9.82 10.29
N ILE A 55 3.16 -8.99 9.23
CA ILE A 55 2.25 -9.04 8.07
C ILE A 55 3.10 -9.44 6.87
N ASN A 56 2.93 -10.68 6.41
CA ASN A 56 3.70 -11.31 5.36
C ASN A 56 3.01 -11.19 4.00
N ALA A 57 3.00 -9.97 3.45
CA ALA A 57 2.48 -9.70 2.11
C ALA A 57 3.60 -9.65 1.05
N ILE A 58 3.34 -10.25 -0.12
CA ILE A 58 4.19 -10.09 -1.30
C ILE A 58 4.25 -8.60 -1.68
N ARG A 59 5.45 -8.08 -1.89
CA ARG A 59 5.67 -6.67 -2.26
C ARG A 59 5.41 -6.43 -3.75
N ALA A 60 4.81 -5.29 -4.05
CA ALA A 60 4.65 -4.83 -5.42
C ALA A 60 6.03 -4.57 -6.05
N GLN A 61 6.17 -4.90 -7.33
CA GLN A 61 7.43 -4.73 -8.05
C GLN A 61 7.71 -3.25 -8.33
N LYS A 62 8.94 -2.82 -8.08
CA LYS A 62 9.38 -1.45 -8.38
C LYS A 62 9.73 -1.33 -9.86
N LYS A 63 8.96 -0.54 -10.61
CA LYS A 63 9.42 -0.06 -11.94
C LYS A 63 10.56 0.93 -11.75
N MET A 64 11.61 0.81 -12.56
CA MET A 64 12.67 1.82 -12.61
C MET A 64 12.11 3.08 -13.27
N ASN A 65 12.06 4.17 -12.52
CA ASN A 65 11.71 5.47 -13.07
C ASN A 65 12.96 6.04 -13.73
N ILE A 66 12.91 6.24 -15.05
CA ILE A 66 13.95 6.97 -15.77
C ILE A 66 13.70 8.46 -15.51
N PRO A 67 14.62 9.19 -14.84
CA PRO A 67 14.45 10.61 -14.64
C PRO A 67 14.47 11.31 -15.99
N VAL A 68 13.34 11.89 -16.39
CA VAL A 68 13.26 12.76 -17.57
C VAL A 68 13.39 14.19 -17.08
N VAL A 69 14.50 14.83 -17.45
CA VAL A 69 14.70 16.26 -17.25
C VAL A 69 13.98 16.97 -18.39
N LYS A 70 13.02 17.85 -18.05
CA LYS A 70 12.41 18.74 -19.04
C LYS A 70 13.56 19.63 -19.59
N PRO A 71 13.84 19.65 -20.89
CA PRO A 71 14.77 20.62 -21.44
C PRO A 71 14.24 22.01 -21.07
N MET A 72 15.14 22.87 -20.59
CA MET A 72 14.81 24.24 -20.22
C MET A 72 14.19 24.90 -21.45
N GLU A 73 12.91 25.28 -21.38
CA GLU A 73 12.26 26.03 -22.44
C GLU A 73 13.06 27.32 -22.61
N SER A 74 13.88 27.37 -23.66
CA SER A 74 14.63 28.57 -24.03
C SER A 74 13.60 29.58 -24.48
N ASN A 75 13.25 30.50 -23.58
CA ASN A 75 12.50 31.69 -23.89
C ASN A 75 13.44 32.64 -24.67
N LEU A 76 13.77 32.26 -25.90
CA LEU A 76 14.42 33.16 -26.86
C LEU A 76 13.31 33.97 -27.50
N ILE A 77 12.93 35.02 -26.79
CA ILE A 77 12.26 36.17 -27.37
C ILE A 77 13.32 37.28 -27.46
N TYR A 78 13.54 37.73 -28.70
CA TYR A 78 14.41 38.81 -29.20
C TYR A 78 15.92 38.54 -29.31
#